data_AF-A0A672KKG2-F1
#
_entry.id   AF-A0A672KKG2-F1
#
_cell.length_a   1.000
_cell.length_b   1.000
_cell.length_c   1.000
_cell.angle_alpha   90.00
_cell.angle_beta   90.00
_cell.angle_gamma   90.00
#
_symmetry.space_group_name_H-M   'P 1'
#
loop_
_entity.id
_entity.type
_entity.pdbx_description
1 polymer ?
#
loop_
_entity_poly.entity_id
_entity_poly.type
_entity_poly.pdbx_seq_one_letter_code
_entity_poly.pdbx_strand_id
1 'polypeptide(L)'
;MIPVVPVEFCTHVLAEFDCLDPLLSALRLDSGRIKVNHTFTYSTINYLTFIGTDIKHFYRLSVSVIFKNRFIQDPMVLLDPVSLCDVLREWAPVLERVLGPEDHTRPTEITNQEERTLEEEELVSSMSCCVGVQPEIYSPNLDESATLSEEEDLGESIPCSTAPVRAPFPPLASHVELIQLFSPKPLPPDLQADLSQLACLYLEMGCPGRGGIESVCVFLRRYFFLLDQERVRKMCMLRYREHREVMKAYIAGMLEFTQASKVVEVIQKGDLLKSLRSLRELQPWNAPLLLSHLYRLYDKHGEVAVRAYPQFYPTILPSDIMAMALPSHYLPYLDNLVQSRAEQQRLSFLGSLLQPETLRQDWLELALSHDAPQREDTLAPDGQPRWRSHFFSWGYGRLLSLLIRLPADLASKQKMLEMCRTHGYWMGYLYLCRELQRRPEAFSAICRLDDMTLLEGDDGIVPQSLDEWVVLLQLSQQISSSDEAPAASALPSSPNGSCSDDTNGTSDSSPDLSDGSTDWSIRISPENVILRLMQVFGPDRALTALQEHGIQVDLGSRSTLVCDLLRMAEKRQRALIQTMLERCDRFLWSQQA
;
A
#
# COMPACT_ATOMS: atom_id res chain seq x y z
N MET A 1 16.15 2.96 -43.57
CA MET A 1 15.42 3.38 -42.35
C MET A 1 14.60 2.20 -41.87
N ILE A 2 14.64 1.89 -40.58
CA ILE A 2 13.80 0.86 -39.94
C ILE A 2 12.91 1.61 -38.96
N PRO A 3 11.58 1.39 -38.93
CA PRO A 3 10.72 2.03 -37.95
C PRO A 3 10.99 1.45 -36.55
N VAL A 4 11.39 2.30 -35.62
CA VAL A 4 11.48 1.94 -34.19
C VAL A 4 10.08 2.05 -33.60
N VAL A 5 9.53 0.93 -33.13
CA VAL A 5 8.24 0.89 -32.43
C VAL A 5 8.44 1.37 -30.97
N PRO A 6 7.55 2.20 -30.40
CA PRO A 6 7.68 2.65 -29.01
C PRO A 6 7.60 1.48 -28.02
N VAL A 7 8.59 1.40 -27.12
CA VAL A 7 8.69 0.35 -26.09
C VAL A 7 7.53 0.41 -25.08
N GLU A 8 6.88 1.56 -24.95
CA GLU A 8 5.77 1.83 -24.03
C GLU A 8 4.51 0.97 -24.30
N PHE A 9 4.32 0.48 -25.52
CA PHE A 9 3.23 -0.47 -25.82
C PHE A 9 3.57 -1.93 -25.48
N CYS A 10 4.84 -2.27 -25.28
CA CYS A 10 5.26 -3.65 -25.05
C CYS A 10 4.89 -4.17 -23.65
N THR A 11 4.72 -3.30 -22.64
CA THR A 11 4.42 -3.73 -21.26
C THR A 11 3.00 -4.26 -21.10
N HIS A 12 2.00 -3.60 -21.68
CA HIS A 12 0.63 -4.13 -21.72
C HIS A 12 0.54 -5.43 -22.53
N VAL A 13 1.20 -5.49 -23.68
CA VAL A 13 1.25 -6.70 -24.52
C VAL A 13 1.97 -7.85 -23.80
N LEU A 14 3.01 -7.59 -23.02
CA LEU A 14 3.67 -8.62 -22.20
C LEU A 14 2.80 -9.10 -21.03
N ALA A 15 2.00 -8.22 -20.41
CA ALA A 15 1.01 -8.64 -19.41
C ALA A 15 -0.12 -9.50 -20.04
N GLU A 16 -0.49 -9.22 -21.30
CA GLU A 16 -1.38 -10.09 -22.08
C GLU A 16 -0.70 -11.44 -22.44
N PHE A 17 0.62 -11.46 -22.62
CA PHE A 17 1.38 -12.72 -22.78
C PHE A 17 1.50 -13.53 -21.47
N ASP A 18 1.59 -12.90 -20.30
CA ASP A 18 1.55 -13.62 -19.02
C ASP A 18 0.18 -14.29 -18.77
N CYS A 19 -0.94 -13.68 -19.19
CA CYS A 19 -2.24 -14.36 -19.18
C CYS A 19 -2.44 -15.36 -20.34
N LEU A 20 -1.56 -15.35 -21.35
CA LEU A 20 -1.49 -16.40 -22.35
C LEU A 20 -0.73 -17.65 -21.86
N ASP A 21 0.04 -17.64 -20.77
CA ASP A 21 0.75 -18.87 -20.34
C ASP A 21 -0.19 -19.94 -19.74
N PRO A 22 -1.27 -19.60 -18.99
CA PRO A 22 -2.37 -20.53 -18.70
C PRO A 22 -3.10 -21.00 -19.98
N LEU A 23 -3.23 -20.14 -20.98
CA LEU A 23 -3.91 -20.44 -22.24
C LEU A 23 -3.05 -21.38 -23.12
N LEU A 24 -1.73 -21.16 -23.18
CA LEU A 24 -0.72 -22.05 -23.76
C LEU A 24 -0.58 -23.36 -22.98
N SER A 25 -0.85 -23.36 -21.67
CA SER A 25 -0.93 -24.57 -20.87
C SER A 25 -2.20 -25.37 -21.19
N ALA A 26 -3.34 -24.70 -21.37
CA ALA A 26 -4.59 -25.28 -21.85
C ALA A 26 -4.53 -25.72 -23.33
N LEU A 27 -3.62 -25.15 -24.15
CA LEU A 27 -3.30 -25.61 -25.52
C LEU A 27 -2.15 -26.62 -25.57
N ARG A 28 -1.43 -26.83 -24.45
CA ARG A 28 -0.48 -27.94 -24.24
C ARG A 28 -1.19 -29.22 -23.78
N LEU A 29 -2.46 -29.11 -23.35
CA LEU A 29 -3.46 -30.13 -23.69
C LEU A 29 -3.56 -30.16 -25.23
N ASP A 30 -3.03 -31.13 -25.96
CA ASP A 30 -2.54 -32.41 -25.47
C ASP A 30 -1.52 -33.06 -26.43
N SER A 31 -0.34 -32.45 -26.54
CA SER A 31 0.74 -32.96 -27.41
C SER A 31 1.50 -34.15 -26.76
N GLY A 32 1.50 -34.23 -25.43
CA GLY A 32 2.29 -35.20 -24.66
C GLY A 32 1.51 -36.36 -24.05
N ARG A 33 0.19 -36.24 -23.82
CA ARG A 33 -0.62 -37.27 -23.14
C ARG A 33 -1.63 -37.99 -24.04
N ILE A 34 -1.87 -37.56 -25.29
CA ILE A 34 -2.51 -38.40 -26.34
C ILE A 34 -1.53 -39.47 -26.88
N LYS A 35 -1.05 -40.31 -25.96
CA LYS A 35 -0.81 -41.74 -26.18
C LYS A 35 -1.68 -42.61 -25.25
N VAL A 36 -2.83 -42.08 -24.81
CA VAL A 36 -3.94 -42.94 -24.37
C VAL A 36 -4.39 -43.75 -25.57
N ASN A 37 -4.27 -45.07 -25.47
CA ASN A 37 -4.48 -46.00 -26.57
C ASN A 37 -5.95 -46.04 -27.05
N HIS A 38 -6.13 -46.48 -28.29
CA HIS A 38 -7.40 -46.67 -29.01
C HIS A 38 -8.45 -47.60 -28.32
N THR A 39 -8.14 -48.13 -27.14
CA THR A 39 -8.89 -49.13 -26.38
C THR A 39 -9.72 -48.57 -25.22
N PHE A 40 -9.47 -47.33 -24.76
CA PHE A 40 -10.19 -46.79 -23.59
C PHE A 40 -11.66 -46.42 -23.86
N THR A 41 -12.04 -46.31 -25.13
CA THR A 41 -13.38 -45.85 -25.55
C THR A 41 -14.54 -46.77 -25.15
N TYR A 42 -14.30 -48.05 -24.86
CA TYR A 42 -15.36 -49.00 -24.49
C TYR A 42 -15.60 -49.15 -22.99
N SER A 43 -14.64 -48.80 -22.13
CA SER A 43 -14.79 -48.99 -20.67
C SER A 43 -15.63 -47.85 -20.05
N THR A 44 -15.24 -46.60 -20.28
CA THR A 44 -15.90 -45.43 -19.65
C THR A 44 -17.33 -45.20 -20.15
N ILE A 45 -17.65 -45.59 -21.39
CA ILE A 45 -19.01 -45.52 -21.93
C ILE A 45 -19.99 -46.40 -21.14
N ASN A 46 -19.52 -47.53 -20.59
CA ASN A 46 -20.34 -48.42 -19.76
C ASN A 46 -20.54 -47.92 -18.32
N TYR A 47 -19.64 -47.08 -17.78
CA TYR A 47 -19.88 -46.37 -16.52
C TYR A 47 -20.84 -45.17 -16.69
N LEU A 48 -20.85 -44.53 -17.85
CA LEU A 48 -21.79 -43.46 -18.20
C LEU A 48 -23.23 -43.94 -18.47
N THR A 49 -23.58 -45.19 -18.13
CA THR A 49 -24.97 -45.70 -18.21
C THR A 49 -25.83 -45.26 -17.03
N PHE A 50 -25.23 -44.92 -15.88
CA PHE A 50 -25.94 -44.53 -14.66
C PHE A 50 -26.13 -43.01 -14.50
N ILE A 51 -25.57 -42.20 -15.41
CA ILE A 51 -25.61 -40.74 -15.34
C ILE A 51 -26.47 -40.19 -16.49
N GLY A 52 -27.40 -39.29 -16.16
CA GLY A 52 -28.50 -38.85 -17.01
C GLY A 52 -28.11 -38.29 -18.39
N THR A 53 -29.07 -38.32 -19.32
CA THR A 53 -28.89 -37.94 -20.73
C THR A 53 -28.32 -36.53 -20.91
N ASP A 54 -28.72 -35.58 -20.07
CA ASP A 54 -28.21 -34.20 -20.14
C ASP A 54 -26.73 -34.09 -19.78
N ILE A 55 -26.24 -34.85 -18.80
CA ILE A 55 -24.79 -34.87 -18.48
C ILE A 55 -24.01 -35.56 -19.61
N LYS A 56 -24.60 -36.56 -20.27
CA LYS A 56 -24.02 -37.19 -21.48
C LYS A 56 -23.97 -36.22 -22.67
N HIS A 57 -24.97 -35.35 -22.81
CA HIS A 57 -24.99 -34.29 -23.82
C HIS A 57 -24.03 -33.14 -23.45
N PHE A 58 -23.97 -32.75 -22.18
CA PHE A 58 -23.07 -31.75 -21.61
C PHE A 58 -21.59 -32.13 -21.72
N TYR A 59 -21.26 -33.40 -21.43
CA TYR A 59 -19.95 -33.97 -21.69
C TYR A 59 -19.63 -33.88 -23.18
N ARG A 60 -20.54 -34.32 -24.06
CA ARG A 60 -20.38 -34.18 -25.51
C ARG A 60 -20.24 -32.73 -25.98
N LEU A 61 -20.89 -31.75 -25.36
CA LEU A 61 -20.81 -30.35 -25.76
C LEU A 61 -19.57 -29.65 -25.22
N SER A 62 -19.17 -29.91 -23.98
CA SER A 62 -17.91 -29.42 -23.40
C SER A 62 -16.70 -30.05 -24.12
N VAL A 63 -16.74 -31.37 -24.33
CA VAL A 63 -15.77 -32.06 -25.20
C VAL A 63 -15.88 -31.56 -26.64
N SER A 64 -17.04 -31.16 -27.17
CA SER A 64 -17.15 -30.56 -28.50
C SER A 64 -16.67 -29.10 -28.56
N VAL A 65 -16.58 -28.37 -27.45
CA VAL A 65 -15.86 -27.07 -27.39
C VAL A 65 -14.36 -27.37 -27.41
N ILE A 66 -13.89 -28.31 -26.59
CA ILE A 66 -12.50 -28.80 -26.54
C ILE A 66 -12.06 -29.45 -27.89
N PHE A 67 -12.98 -30.05 -28.65
CA PHE A 67 -12.72 -30.63 -29.98
C PHE A 67 -13.07 -29.69 -31.15
N LYS A 68 -13.91 -28.66 -31.01
CA LYS A 68 -13.93 -27.51 -31.95
C LYS A 68 -12.52 -26.91 -32.00
N ASN A 69 -11.85 -26.82 -30.85
CA ASN A 69 -10.42 -26.51 -30.69
C ASN A 69 -9.43 -27.45 -31.43
N ARG A 70 -9.89 -28.58 -32.01
CA ARG A 70 -9.10 -29.49 -32.86
C ARG A 70 -9.50 -29.48 -34.33
N PHE A 71 -10.56 -28.76 -34.71
CA PHE A 71 -10.99 -28.60 -36.11
C PHE A 71 -10.60 -27.26 -36.74
N ILE A 72 -10.03 -26.35 -35.95
CA ILE A 72 -9.31 -25.18 -36.46
C ILE A 72 -7.95 -25.64 -37.01
N GLN A 73 -7.86 -25.85 -38.32
CA GLN A 73 -6.60 -26.16 -39.01
C GLN A 73 -5.73 -24.92 -39.28
N ASP A 74 -6.18 -23.73 -38.86
CA ASP A 74 -5.46 -22.46 -38.97
C ASP A 74 -5.08 -21.93 -37.57
N PRO A 75 -3.80 -22.01 -37.16
CA PRO A 75 -3.37 -21.55 -35.84
C PRO A 75 -3.56 -20.04 -35.60
N MET A 76 -3.86 -19.23 -36.63
CA MET A 76 -4.15 -17.80 -36.45
C MET A 76 -5.53 -17.54 -35.85
N VAL A 77 -6.54 -18.41 -36.11
CA VAL A 77 -7.88 -18.28 -35.50
C VAL A 77 -7.88 -18.73 -34.04
N LEU A 78 -6.98 -19.66 -33.68
CA LEU A 78 -6.72 -20.07 -32.29
C LEU A 78 -6.12 -18.96 -31.42
N LEU A 79 -5.67 -17.86 -32.03
CA LEU A 79 -5.12 -16.68 -31.37
C LEU A 79 -6.05 -15.46 -31.48
N ASP A 80 -7.27 -15.60 -32.02
CA ASP A 80 -8.28 -14.53 -31.99
C ASP A 80 -9.07 -14.57 -30.67
N PRO A 81 -8.92 -13.57 -29.78
CA PRO A 81 -9.70 -13.52 -28.55
C PRO A 81 -11.20 -13.32 -28.80
N VAL A 82 -11.63 -12.77 -29.94
CA VAL A 82 -13.04 -12.53 -30.25
C VAL A 82 -13.77 -13.85 -30.54
N SER A 83 -13.26 -14.64 -31.48
CA SER A 83 -13.78 -15.97 -31.83
C SER A 83 -13.82 -16.90 -30.62
N LEU A 84 -12.78 -16.88 -29.77
CA LEU A 84 -12.76 -17.64 -28.51
C LEU A 84 -13.88 -17.18 -27.56
N CYS A 85 -14.08 -15.86 -27.40
CA CYS A 85 -15.18 -15.33 -26.58
C CYS A 85 -16.56 -15.68 -27.12
N ASP A 86 -16.74 -15.85 -28.44
CA ASP A 86 -18.03 -16.23 -29.04
C ASP A 86 -18.37 -17.71 -28.73
N VAL A 87 -17.41 -18.63 -28.91
CA VAL A 87 -17.59 -20.06 -28.55
C VAL A 87 -17.83 -20.23 -27.05
N LEU A 88 -17.11 -19.47 -26.21
CA LEU A 88 -17.32 -19.45 -24.76
C LEU A 88 -18.71 -18.90 -24.37
N ARG A 89 -19.31 -18.04 -25.18
CA ARG A 89 -20.71 -17.57 -25.01
C ARG A 89 -21.75 -18.57 -25.51
N GLU A 90 -21.46 -19.44 -26.49
CA GLU A 90 -22.31 -20.59 -26.81
C GLU A 90 -22.36 -21.61 -25.66
N TRP A 91 -21.26 -21.77 -24.91
CA TRP A 91 -21.12 -22.74 -23.82
C TRP A 91 -21.87 -22.34 -22.53
N ALA A 92 -21.90 -21.06 -22.16
CA ALA A 92 -22.45 -20.63 -20.87
C ALA A 92 -23.95 -20.99 -20.65
N PRO A 93 -24.88 -20.85 -21.62
CA PRO A 93 -26.27 -21.31 -21.48
C PRO A 93 -26.42 -22.84 -21.38
N VAL A 94 -25.38 -23.59 -21.72
CA VAL A 94 -25.31 -25.06 -21.61
C VAL A 94 -24.71 -25.47 -20.26
N LEU A 95 -23.77 -24.69 -19.70
CA LEU A 95 -23.37 -24.78 -18.29
C LEU A 95 -24.58 -24.53 -17.37
N GLU A 96 -25.30 -23.42 -17.58
CA GLU A 96 -26.42 -23.02 -16.73
C GLU A 96 -27.57 -24.03 -16.73
N ARG A 97 -27.92 -24.62 -17.88
CA ARG A 97 -28.94 -25.67 -17.96
C ARG A 97 -28.61 -26.94 -17.16
N VAL A 98 -27.33 -27.23 -16.95
CA VAL A 98 -26.88 -28.52 -16.41
C VAL A 98 -26.42 -28.40 -14.97
N LEU A 99 -25.71 -27.32 -14.64
CA LEU A 99 -25.08 -27.05 -13.35
C LEU A 99 -25.46 -25.69 -12.72
N GLY A 100 -26.43 -24.96 -13.29
CA GLY A 100 -27.02 -23.79 -12.65
C GLY A 100 -27.87 -24.16 -11.42
N PRO A 101 -28.33 -23.16 -10.65
CA PRO A 101 -29.23 -23.37 -9.51
C PRO A 101 -30.58 -23.92 -9.99
N GLU A 102 -31.23 -24.73 -9.16
CA GLU A 102 -32.54 -25.32 -9.51
C GLU A 102 -33.69 -24.34 -9.23
N ASP A 103 -34.50 -24.05 -10.25
CA ASP A 103 -35.69 -23.20 -10.15
C ASP A 103 -36.79 -23.86 -9.30
N HIS A 104 -36.71 -23.72 -7.98
CA HIS A 104 -37.75 -24.11 -7.01
C HIS A 104 -39.01 -23.19 -7.07
N THR A 105 -39.34 -22.66 -8.26
CA THR A 105 -40.45 -21.74 -8.53
C THR A 105 -41.54 -22.33 -9.43
N ARG A 106 -41.39 -23.59 -9.86
CA ARG A 106 -42.51 -24.37 -10.44
C ARG A 106 -43.25 -25.08 -9.30
N PRO A 107 -44.57 -24.88 -9.14
CA PRO A 107 -45.37 -25.73 -8.28
C PRO A 107 -45.38 -27.14 -8.86
N THR A 108 -44.77 -28.10 -8.17
CA THR A 108 -44.89 -29.52 -8.52
C THR A 108 -46.32 -29.97 -8.22
N GLU A 109 -47.13 -30.20 -9.25
CA GLU A 109 -48.45 -30.81 -9.06
C GLU A 109 -48.29 -32.20 -8.44
N ILE A 110 -48.88 -32.40 -7.26
CA ILE A 110 -48.70 -33.63 -6.48
C ILE A 110 -49.58 -34.73 -7.07
N THR A 111 -49.00 -35.56 -7.95
CA THR A 111 -49.49 -36.91 -8.21
C THR A 111 -48.68 -37.91 -7.39
N ASN A 112 -49.35 -38.55 -6.43
CA ASN A 112 -48.75 -39.54 -5.53
C ASN A 112 -48.42 -40.87 -6.24
N GLN A 113 -47.76 -41.77 -5.48
CA GLN A 113 -47.24 -43.10 -5.87
C GLN A 113 -45.90 -43.02 -6.64
N GLU A 114 -44.89 -43.86 -6.36
CA GLU A 114 -44.88 -45.07 -5.51
C GLU A 114 -43.52 -45.35 -4.84
N GLU A 115 -43.49 -46.36 -3.98
CA GLU A 115 -42.47 -46.75 -2.98
C GLU A 115 -41.01 -46.85 -3.47
N ARG A 116 -40.04 -46.53 -2.59
CA ARG A 116 -38.70 -47.19 -2.57
C ARG A 116 -37.91 -47.09 -1.25
N THR A 117 -37.76 -48.25 -0.60
CA THR A 117 -36.57 -48.80 0.11
C THR A 117 -35.66 -47.91 0.97
N LEU A 118 -35.54 -48.29 2.25
CA LEU A 118 -34.69 -47.71 3.31
C LEU A 118 -33.21 -48.13 3.23
N GLU A 119 -32.44 -47.70 2.23
CA GLU A 119 -30.99 -48.01 2.12
C GLU A 119 -30.06 -46.81 1.83
N GLU A 120 -30.56 -45.56 1.80
CA GLU A 120 -29.74 -44.39 1.41
C GLU A 120 -29.19 -43.53 2.58
N GLU A 121 -29.65 -43.72 3.82
CA GLU A 121 -29.25 -42.85 4.96
C GLU A 121 -27.82 -43.10 5.49
N GLU A 122 -27.20 -44.26 5.22
CA GLU A 122 -25.89 -44.61 5.79
C GLU A 122 -24.67 -44.10 4.98
N LEU A 123 -24.88 -43.67 3.72
CA LEU A 123 -23.79 -43.25 2.82
C LEU A 123 -23.43 -41.75 2.92
N VAL A 124 -24.33 -40.91 3.45
CA VAL A 124 -24.15 -39.43 3.48
C VAL A 124 -23.07 -39.00 4.48
N SER A 125 -22.74 -39.83 5.47
CA SER A 125 -21.71 -39.53 6.50
C SER A 125 -20.25 -39.67 6.02
N SER A 126 -20.00 -40.10 4.78
CA SER A 126 -18.72 -40.69 4.37
C SER A 126 -17.95 -39.94 3.27
N MET A 127 -18.08 -38.61 3.17
CA MET A 127 -17.32 -37.77 2.22
C MET A 127 -16.71 -36.48 2.82
N SER A 128 -16.07 -36.60 3.99
CA SER A 128 -15.24 -35.54 4.59
C SER A 128 -13.75 -35.71 4.27
N CYS A 129 -13.28 -35.02 3.24
CA CYS A 129 -11.85 -34.92 2.86
C CYS A 129 -11.50 -33.41 2.76
N CYS A 130 -10.40 -32.87 3.30
CA CYS A 130 -9.19 -33.48 3.91
C CYS A 130 -8.67 -32.66 5.11
N VAL A 131 -8.22 -33.32 6.19
CA VAL A 131 -6.84 -33.24 6.74
C VAL A 131 -6.65 -34.48 7.61
N GLY A 132 -5.62 -35.30 7.34
CA GLY A 132 -5.35 -36.50 8.13
C GLY A 132 -4.59 -36.21 9.43
N VAL A 133 -5.22 -36.47 10.57
CA VAL A 133 -4.56 -36.68 11.88
C VAL A 133 -5.24 -37.87 12.54
N GLN A 134 -4.50 -38.93 12.86
CA GLN A 134 -5.04 -40.07 13.60
C GLN A 134 -5.15 -39.73 15.11
N PRO A 135 -6.30 -40.01 15.75
CA PRO A 135 -6.39 -40.08 17.19
C PRO A 135 -6.16 -41.52 17.66
N GLU A 136 -5.09 -41.78 18.43
CA GLU A 136 -5.07 -42.97 19.29
C GLU A 136 -5.99 -42.73 20.49
N ILE A 137 -6.91 -43.67 20.74
CA ILE A 137 -7.86 -43.60 21.85
C ILE A 137 -7.30 -44.41 23.01
N TYR A 138 -7.01 -43.73 24.12
CA TYR A 138 -7.01 -44.32 25.45
C TYR A 138 -7.79 -43.43 26.41
N SER A 139 -8.63 -44.06 27.23
CA SER A 139 -9.49 -43.46 28.25
C SER A 139 -9.73 -44.47 29.35
N PRO A 140 -10.16 -44.05 30.56
CA PRO A 140 -9.88 -42.79 31.24
C PRO A 140 -9.17 -43.06 32.60
N ASN A 141 -8.97 -42.04 33.43
CA ASN A 141 -9.00 -42.20 34.89
C ASN A 141 -9.36 -40.88 35.58
N LEU A 142 -9.88 -41.00 36.80
CA LEU A 142 -10.20 -39.90 37.71
C LEU A 142 -8.92 -39.28 38.30
N ASP A 143 -9.00 -38.02 38.74
CA ASP A 143 -8.93 -37.69 40.18
C ASP A 143 -9.34 -36.23 40.46
N GLU A 144 -9.60 -35.92 41.74
CA GLU A 144 -10.28 -34.71 42.21
C GLU A 144 -9.31 -33.60 42.68
N SER A 145 -9.64 -32.33 42.39
CA SER A 145 -9.53 -31.14 43.29
C SER A 145 -9.82 -29.86 42.48
N ALA A 146 -10.69 -28.89 42.82
CA ALA A 146 -11.27 -28.37 44.07
C ALA A 146 -10.53 -27.16 44.69
N THR A 147 -10.94 -25.94 44.26
CA THR A 147 -10.99 -24.60 44.94
C THR A 147 -11.31 -23.59 43.83
N LEU A 148 -12.38 -22.78 43.79
CA LEU A 148 -13.13 -21.99 44.77
C LEU A 148 -12.38 -20.78 45.36
N SER A 149 -12.78 -19.59 44.87
CA SER A 149 -12.83 -18.31 45.60
C SER A 149 -13.81 -17.38 44.86
N GLU A 150 -14.87 -16.94 45.54
CA GLU A 150 -16.00 -16.17 44.99
C GLU A 150 -15.89 -14.66 45.30
N GLU A 151 -16.57 -13.81 44.48
CA GLU A 151 -17.38 -12.59 44.80
C GLU A 151 -16.84 -11.44 45.72
N GLU A 152 -17.38 -10.21 45.71
CA GLU A 152 -18.43 -9.58 44.86
C GLU A 152 -17.83 -8.49 43.91
N ASP A 153 -18.07 -7.16 43.86
CA ASP A 153 -18.91 -6.14 44.56
C ASP A 153 -19.21 -4.98 43.55
N LEU A 154 -20.09 -4.02 43.86
CA LEU A 154 -20.74 -3.07 42.92
C LEU A 154 -20.36 -1.58 43.04
N GLY A 155 -20.67 -0.77 42.02
CA GLY A 155 -20.61 0.69 42.06
C GLY A 155 -21.12 1.43 40.80
N GLU A 156 -22.01 2.42 40.96
CA GLU A 156 -22.64 3.25 39.91
C GLU A 156 -22.27 4.76 40.05
N SER A 157 -22.60 5.72 39.15
CA SER A 157 -23.56 5.73 38.03
C SER A 157 -23.19 6.68 36.86
N ILE A 158 -23.58 6.31 35.63
CA ILE A 158 -24.52 7.01 34.70
C ILE A 158 -24.70 8.55 34.84
N PRO A 159 -24.81 9.40 33.76
CA PRO A 159 -24.67 9.19 32.28
C PRO A 159 -23.84 10.28 31.51
N CYS A 160 -23.88 10.17 30.16
CA CYS A 160 -23.64 11.21 29.13
C CYS A 160 -22.17 11.39 28.66
N SER A 161 -21.85 11.57 27.36
CA SER A 161 -22.67 11.90 26.19
C SER A 161 -22.54 10.92 25.01
N THR A 162 -23.43 11.04 24.02
CA THR A 162 -23.66 10.09 22.92
C THR A 162 -22.54 10.01 21.88
N ALA A 163 -22.04 8.80 21.65
CA ALA A 163 -21.45 8.43 20.35
C ALA A 163 -22.56 8.27 19.29
N PRO A 164 -22.30 8.49 17.99
CA PRO A 164 -23.30 8.33 16.94
C PRO A 164 -23.68 6.85 16.79
N VAL A 165 -24.93 6.52 17.12
CA VAL A 165 -25.49 5.17 16.89
C VAL A 165 -25.45 4.89 15.39
N ARG A 166 -24.60 3.95 14.99
CA ARG A 166 -24.52 3.45 13.61
C ARG A 166 -25.89 2.88 13.24
N ALA A 167 -26.56 3.53 12.29
CA ALA A 167 -27.89 3.11 11.87
C ALA A 167 -27.87 1.62 11.45
N PRO A 168 -28.80 0.79 11.94
CA PRO A 168 -28.97 -0.56 11.42
C PRO A 168 -29.16 -0.50 9.91
N PHE A 169 -28.46 -1.37 9.17
CA PHE A 169 -28.66 -1.47 7.74
C PHE A 169 -30.14 -1.78 7.45
N PRO A 170 -30.81 -1.06 6.52
CA PRO A 170 -32.15 -1.42 6.14
C PRO A 170 -32.12 -2.83 5.53
N PRO A 171 -33.05 -3.73 5.89
CA PRO A 171 -33.06 -5.08 5.35
C PRO A 171 -33.38 -5.04 3.85
N LEU A 172 -32.40 -5.40 3.01
CA LEU A 172 -32.58 -5.47 1.56
C LEU A 172 -33.49 -6.65 1.20
N ALA A 173 -34.76 -6.33 0.94
CA ALA A 173 -35.78 -7.30 0.54
C ALA A 173 -35.71 -7.65 -0.96
N SER A 174 -34.66 -8.38 -1.35
CA SER A 174 -34.60 -9.09 -2.64
C SER A 174 -33.54 -10.20 -2.58
N HIS A 175 -33.87 -11.41 -3.05
CA HIS A 175 -33.04 -12.61 -2.98
C HIS A 175 -31.55 -12.38 -3.30
N VAL A 176 -30.70 -12.43 -2.27
CA VAL A 176 -29.26 -12.57 -2.45
C VAL A 176 -28.98 -14.05 -2.73
N GLU A 177 -28.58 -14.37 -3.97
CA GLU A 177 -28.17 -15.74 -4.32
C GLU A 177 -27.02 -16.22 -3.41
N LEU A 178 -27.23 -17.36 -2.76
CA LEU A 178 -26.21 -18.00 -1.92
C LEU A 178 -25.04 -18.51 -2.77
N ILE A 179 -23.86 -18.62 -2.17
CA ILE A 179 -22.65 -19.03 -2.88
C ILE A 179 -22.58 -20.55 -2.97
N GLN A 180 -22.46 -21.05 -4.20
CA GLN A 180 -22.48 -22.47 -4.50
C GLN A 180 -21.06 -23.05 -4.43
N LEU A 181 -20.70 -23.55 -3.24
CA LEU A 181 -19.41 -24.20 -2.97
C LEU A 181 -19.31 -25.63 -3.51
N PHE A 182 -20.44 -26.28 -3.81
CA PHE A 182 -20.50 -27.67 -4.26
C PHE A 182 -21.31 -27.78 -5.55
N SER A 183 -20.87 -28.66 -6.46
CA SER A 183 -21.61 -28.97 -7.69
C SER A 183 -22.99 -29.53 -7.34
N PRO A 184 -24.08 -29.08 -8.01
CA PRO A 184 -25.42 -29.59 -7.71
C PRO A 184 -25.60 -31.05 -8.14
N LYS A 185 -24.71 -31.56 -9.00
CA LYS A 185 -24.70 -32.94 -9.51
C LYS A 185 -23.26 -33.48 -9.42
N PRO A 186 -23.03 -34.75 -9.05
CA PRO A 186 -21.69 -35.30 -8.96
C PRO A 186 -21.01 -35.33 -10.33
N LEU A 187 -19.77 -34.81 -10.38
CA LEU A 187 -18.96 -34.74 -11.60
C LEU A 187 -17.79 -35.71 -11.51
N PRO A 188 -17.45 -36.46 -12.58
CA PRO A 188 -16.16 -37.15 -12.68
C PRO A 188 -15.00 -36.16 -12.56
N PRO A 189 -13.86 -36.54 -11.93
CA PRO A 189 -12.77 -35.61 -11.65
C PRO A 189 -12.14 -35.02 -12.92
N ASP A 190 -11.99 -35.83 -13.98
CA ASP A 190 -11.47 -35.37 -15.28
C ASP A 190 -12.39 -34.30 -15.90
N LEU A 191 -13.71 -34.51 -15.82
CA LEU A 191 -14.71 -33.54 -16.30
C LEU A 191 -14.69 -32.26 -15.45
N GLN A 192 -14.55 -32.38 -14.12
CA GLN A 192 -14.45 -31.21 -13.25
C GLN A 192 -13.20 -30.37 -13.56
N ALA A 193 -12.07 -31.02 -13.88
CA ALA A 193 -10.85 -30.33 -14.31
C ALA A 193 -11.05 -29.59 -15.64
N ASP A 194 -11.60 -30.24 -16.67
CA ASP A 194 -11.91 -29.62 -17.97
C ASP A 194 -12.88 -28.43 -17.83
N LEU A 195 -13.95 -28.59 -17.04
CA LEU A 195 -14.92 -27.53 -16.76
C LEU A 195 -14.30 -26.39 -15.95
N SER A 196 -13.36 -26.67 -15.05
CA SER A 196 -12.64 -25.64 -14.29
C SER A 196 -11.78 -24.77 -15.21
N GLN A 197 -11.07 -25.38 -16.17
CA GLN A 197 -10.31 -24.65 -17.18
C GLN A 197 -11.22 -23.74 -18.02
N LEU A 198 -12.36 -24.25 -18.49
CA LEU A 198 -13.34 -23.47 -19.27
C LEU A 198 -14.00 -22.35 -18.44
N ALA A 199 -14.36 -22.60 -17.18
CA ALA A 199 -14.98 -21.62 -16.30
C ALA A 199 -14.02 -20.46 -15.94
N CYS A 200 -12.75 -20.78 -15.66
CA CYS A 200 -11.72 -19.76 -15.42
C CYS A 200 -11.45 -18.95 -16.70
N LEU A 201 -11.31 -19.61 -17.86
CA LEU A 201 -11.08 -18.93 -19.14
C LEU A 201 -12.25 -18.03 -19.54
N TYR A 202 -13.49 -18.47 -19.36
CA TYR A 202 -14.70 -17.67 -19.58
C TYR A 202 -14.66 -16.34 -18.80
N LEU A 203 -14.17 -16.40 -17.56
CA LEU A 203 -14.06 -15.27 -16.63
C LEU A 203 -12.86 -14.36 -16.95
N GLU A 204 -11.68 -14.92 -17.22
CA GLU A 204 -10.45 -14.21 -17.61
C GLU A 204 -10.64 -13.40 -18.91
N MET A 205 -11.28 -14.03 -19.92
CA MET A 205 -11.66 -13.39 -21.18
C MET A 205 -12.74 -12.30 -20.99
N GLY A 206 -13.36 -12.21 -19.81
CA GLY A 206 -14.40 -11.24 -19.49
C GLY A 206 -15.72 -11.48 -20.23
N CYS A 207 -15.99 -12.72 -20.65
CA CYS A 207 -17.24 -13.10 -21.32
C CYS A 207 -18.51 -12.73 -20.50
N PRO A 208 -18.59 -12.95 -19.17
CA PRO A 208 -19.77 -12.53 -18.41
C PRO A 208 -19.85 -11.00 -18.29
N GLY A 209 -18.71 -10.29 -18.36
CA GLY A 209 -18.63 -8.84 -18.25
C GLY A 209 -19.37 -8.06 -19.35
N ARG A 210 -19.70 -8.71 -20.48
CA ARG A 210 -20.57 -8.12 -21.51
C ARG A 210 -22.03 -7.93 -21.06
N GLY A 211 -22.46 -8.59 -19.99
CA GLY A 211 -23.71 -8.34 -19.29
C GLY A 211 -23.62 -7.27 -18.18
N GLY A 212 -22.46 -6.61 -18.02
CA GLY A 212 -22.16 -5.71 -16.92
C GLY A 212 -21.32 -6.36 -15.81
N ILE A 213 -21.15 -5.66 -14.69
CA ILE A 213 -20.38 -6.14 -13.53
C ILE A 213 -21.19 -7.17 -12.72
N GLU A 214 -22.52 -7.03 -12.72
CA GLU A 214 -23.44 -7.89 -11.96
C GLU A 214 -23.42 -9.34 -12.43
N SER A 215 -23.42 -9.59 -13.75
CA SER A 215 -23.29 -10.94 -14.33
C SER A 215 -21.95 -11.62 -13.97
N VAL A 216 -20.88 -10.86 -13.78
CA VAL A 216 -19.60 -11.39 -13.26
C VAL A 216 -19.76 -11.82 -11.80
N CYS A 217 -20.44 -11.00 -10.98
CA CYS A 217 -20.71 -11.33 -9.59
C CYS A 217 -21.65 -12.54 -9.44
N VAL A 218 -22.69 -12.65 -10.28
CA VAL A 218 -23.59 -13.82 -10.33
C VAL A 218 -22.84 -15.08 -10.75
N PHE A 219 -22.00 -15.01 -11.79
CA PHE A 219 -21.17 -16.14 -12.22
C PHE A 219 -20.21 -16.61 -11.11
N LEU A 220 -19.57 -15.68 -10.38
CA LEU A 220 -18.73 -15.99 -9.22
C LEU A 220 -19.51 -16.71 -8.10
N ARG A 221 -20.76 -16.32 -7.82
CA ARG A 221 -21.57 -16.97 -6.77
C ARG A 221 -22.03 -18.37 -7.18
N ARG A 222 -22.53 -18.53 -8.41
CA ARG A 222 -23.14 -19.79 -8.91
C ARG A 222 -22.12 -20.87 -9.27
N TYR A 223 -20.92 -20.51 -9.71
CA TYR A 223 -19.93 -21.48 -10.22
C TYR A 223 -18.63 -21.50 -9.43
N PHE A 224 -18.61 -21.02 -8.18
CA PHE A 224 -17.42 -20.98 -7.33
C PHE A 224 -16.72 -22.35 -7.21
N PHE A 225 -17.52 -23.43 -7.15
CA PHE A 225 -17.05 -24.83 -7.11
C PHE A 225 -16.26 -25.31 -8.36
N LEU A 226 -16.31 -24.58 -9.47
CA LEU A 226 -15.50 -24.83 -10.67
C LEU A 226 -14.25 -23.94 -10.75
N LEU A 227 -14.14 -22.89 -9.93
CA LEU A 227 -13.14 -21.85 -10.12
C LEU A 227 -11.87 -22.07 -9.31
N ASP A 228 -10.72 -22.02 -9.98
CA ASP A 228 -9.41 -21.95 -9.33
C ASP A 228 -9.27 -20.61 -8.58
N GLN A 229 -9.03 -20.69 -7.28
CA GLN A 229 -9.09 -19.51 -6.42
C GLN A 229 -7.92 -18.55 -6.65
N GLU A 230 -6.78 -19.01 -7.16
CA GLU A 230 -5.63 -18.16 -7.44
C GLU A 230 -5.78 -17.44 -8.78
N ARG A 231 -6.28 -18.12 -9.81
CA ARG A 231 -6.66 -17.53 -11.11
C ARG A 231 -7.73 -16.47 -10.95
N VAL A 232 -8.80 -16.74 -10.18
CA VAL A 232 -9.82 -15.73 -9.90
C VAL A 232 -9.24 -14.52 -9.17
N ARG A 233 -8.35 -14.69 -8.18
CA ARG A 233 -7.68 -13.56 -7.52
C ARG A 233 -6.86 -12.73 -8.52
N LYS A 234 -6.03 -13.37 -9.35
CA LYS A 234 -5.23 -12.70 -10.39
C LYS A 234 -6.13 -11.92 -11.36
N MET A 235 -7.20 -12.55 -11.83
CA MET A 235 -8.22 -11.96 -12.71
C MET A 235 -8.92 -10.75 -12.06
N CYS A 236 -9.30 -10.82 -10.79
CA CYS A 236 -9.86 -9.70 -10.03
C CYS A 236 -8.88 -8.51 -9.99
N MET A 237 -7.60 -8.77 -9.70
CA MET A 237 -6.58 -7.72 -9.54
C MET A 237 -6.08 -7.11 -10.86
N LEU A 238 -6.13 -7.87 -11.96
CA LEU A 238 -5.72 -7.41 -13.29
C LEU A 238 -6.87 -6.73 -14.06
N ARG A 239 -8.06 -7.33 -14.08
CA ARG A 239 -9.16 -6.92 -14.97
C ARG A 239 -10.29 -6.17 -14.27
N TYR A 240 -10.54 -6.43 -13.00
CA TYR A 240 -11.68 -5.87 -12.25
C TYR A 240 -11.24 -5.02 -11.05
N ARG A 241 -10.02 -4.47 -11.10
CA ARG A 241 -9.37 -3.69 -10.02
C ARG A 241 -10.21 -2.52 -9.51
N GLU A 242 -10.94 -1.85 -10.41
CA GLU A 242 -11.82 -0.72 -10.08
C GLU A 242 -13.21 -1.17 -9.57
N HIS A 243 -13.60 -2.40 -9.88
CA HIS A 243 -14.93 -2.95 -9.61
C HIS A 243 -14.92 -3.76 -8.31
N ARG A 244 -14.94 -3.03 -7.18
CA ARG A 244 -14.87 -3.58 -5.81
C ARG A 244 -15.93 -4.66 -5.53
N GLU A 245 -17.03 -4.66 -6.27
CA GLU A 245 -18.14 -5.61 -6.23
C GLU A 245 -17.67 -7.03 -6.57
N VAL A 246 -16.78 -7.16 -7.56
CA VAL A 246 -16.22 -8.44 -8.01
C VAL A 246 -15.28 -9.02 -6.96
N MET A 247 -14.41 -8.18 -6.37
CA MET A 247 -13.57 -8.59 -5.25
C MET A 247 -14.38 -8.98 -4.01
N LYS A 248 -15.46 -8.24 -3.68
CA LYS A 248 -16.39 -8.62 -2.59
C LYS A 248 -17.05 -9.98 -2.86
N ALA A 249 -17.49 -10.24 -4.09
CA ALA A 249 -18.10 -11.53 -4.46
C ALA A 249 -17.10 -12.70 -4.36
N TYR A 250 -15.88 -12.53 -4.86
CA TYR A 250 -14.80 -13.51 -4.71
C TYR A 250 -14.45 -13.77 -3.24
N ILE A 251 -14.27 -12.71 -2.44
CA ILE A 251 -13.93 -12.84 -1.02
C ILE A 251 -15.06 -13.49 -0.22
N ALA A 252 -16.33 -13.18 -0.49
CA ALA A 252 -17.45 -13.87 0.14
C ALA A 252 -17.39 -15.39 -0.12
N GLY A 253 -17.09 -15.81 -1.36
CA GLY A 253 -16.90 -17.24 -1.67
C GLY A 253 -15.70 -17.85 -0.97
N MET A 254 -14.58 -17.13 -0.88
CA MET A 254 -13.40 -17.56 -0.12
C MET A 254 -13.66 -17.66 1.38
N LEU A 255 -14.52 -16.81 1.95
CA LEU A 255 -14.95 -16.88 3.35
C LEU A 255 -15.77 -18.17 3.57
N GLU A 256 -16.85 -18.38 2.82
CA GLU A 256 -17.67 -19.60 2.95
C GLU A 256 -16.83 -20.88 2.74
N PHE A 257 -15.98 -20.92 1.69
CA PHE A 257 -15.09 -22.06 1.41
C PHE A 257 -14.15 -22.41 2.57
N THR A 258 -13.73 -21.42 3.37
CA THR A 258 -12.80 -21.62 4.49
C THR A 258 -13.48 -21.74 5.85
N GLN A 259 -14.81 -21.72 5.92
CA GLN A 259 -15.56 -21.63 7.17
C GLN A 259 -15.35 -22.85 8.10
N ALA A 260 -15.09 -24.04 7.54
CA ALA A 260 -14.77 -25.26 8.29
C ALA A 260 -13.31 -25.35 8.78
N SER A 261 -12.46 -24.36 8.53
CA SER A 261 -11.06 -24.35 8.99
C SER A 261 -10.98 -24.09 10.50
N LYS A 262 -10.24 -24.95 11.22
CA LYS A 262 -9.97 -24.81 12.67
C LYS A 262 -9.42 -23.43 13.07
N VAL A 263 -8.75 -22.73 12.16
CA VAL A 263 -8.22 -21.38 12.41
C VAL A 263 -9.32 -20.32 12.51
N VAL A 264 -10.48 -20.56 11.87
CA VAL A 264 -11.67 -19.69 12.03
C VAL A 264 -12.16 -19.70 13.47
N GLU A 265 -12.14 -20.84 14.17
CA GLU A 265 -12.46 -20.89 15.61
C GLU A 265 -11.50 -20.05 16.46
N VAL A 266 -10.20 -20.05 16.12
CA VAL A 266 -9.18 -19.27 16.86
C VAL A 266 -9.43 -17.77 16.67
N ILE A 267 -9.75 -17.36 15.44
CA ILE A 267 -10.14 -15.97 15.13
C ILE A 267 -11.47 -15.61 15.82
N GLN A 268 -12.44 -16.52 15.86
CA GLN A 268 -13.71 -16.34 16.59
C GLN A 268 -13.50 -16.20 18.11
N LYS A 269 -12.48 -16.83 18.69
CA LYS A 269 -12.07 -16.61 20.11
C LYS A 269 -11.45 -15.22 20.35
N GLY A 270 -10.93 -14.55 19.32
CA GLY A 270 -10.62 -13.11 19.36
C GLY A 270 -9.31 -12.69 20.01
N ASP A 271 -8.39 -13.64 20.25
CA ASP A 271 -7.01 -13.32 20.61
C ASP A 271 -6.20 -13.15 19.31
N LEU A 272 -5.81 -11.91 19.00
CA LEU A 272 -5.05 -11.58 17.80
C LEU A 272 -3.69 -12.30 17.77
N LEU A 273 -2.99 -12.42 18.91
CA LEU A 273 -1.66 -13.03 18.98
C LEU A 273 -1.70 -14.56 18.88
N LYS A 274 -2.76 -15.22 19.36
CA LYS A 274 -3.01 -16.65 19.11
C LYS A 274 -3.42 -16.88 17.65
N SER A 275 -4.28 -16.02 17.10
CA SER A 275 -4.74 -16.13 15.71
C SER A 275 -3.61 -15.93 14.70
N LEU A 276 -2.75 -14.93 14.87
CA LEU A 276 -1.60 -14.70 14.01
C LEU A 276 -0.55 -15.82 14.12
N ARG A 277 -0.40 -16.46 15.28
CA ARG A 277 0.43 -17.68 15.42
C ARG A 277 -0.15 -18.85 14.62
N SER A 278 -1.43 -19.14 14.81
CA SER A 278 -2.13 -20.19 14.06
C SER A 278 -2.05 -19.99 12.53
N LEU A 279 -2.08 -18.74 12.03
CA LEU A 279 -1.85 -18.44 10.61
C LEU A 279 -0.40 -18.61 10.15
N ARG A 280 0.60 -18.43 11.02
CA ARG A 280 2.00 -18.79 10.70
C ARG A 280 2.19 -20.29 10.65
N GLU A 281 1.43 -21.05 11.44
CA GLU A 281 1.47 -22.52 11.48
C GLU A 281 0.82 -23.17 10.23
N LEU A 282 -0.03 -22.46 9.48
CA LEU A 282 -0.59 -22.88 8.19
C LEU A 282 0.41 -22.86 7.00
N GLN A 283 1.71 -23.08 7.21
CA GLN A 283 2.67 -23.15 6.09
C GLN A 283 2.66 -24.54 5.42
N PRO A 284 2.82 -24.64 4.09
CA PRO A 284 3.04 -23.54 3.13
C PRO A 284 1.77 -22.73 2.84
N TRP A 285 1.91 -21.40 2.82
CA TRP A 285 0.77 -20.50 2.65
C TRP A 285 0.21 -20.51 1.22
N ASN A 286 -1.00 -21.04 1.06
CA ASN A 286 -1.85 -20.74 -0.10
C ASN A 286 -2.36 -19.30 0.02
N ALA A 287 -2.12 -18.47 -1.00
CA ALA A 287 -2.43 -17.05 -0.94
C ALA A 287 -3.95 -16.77 -0.81
N PRO A 288 -4.85 -17.31 -1.67
CA PRO A 288 -6.31 -17.24 -1.47
C PRO A 288 -6.79 -17.59 -0.05
N LEU A 289 -6.41 -18.75 0.48
CA LEU A 289 -6.86 -19.22 1.79
C LEU A 289 -6.39 -18.28 2.91
N LEU A 290 -5.11 -17.89 2.90
CA LEU A 290 -4.56 -16.95 3.87
C LEU A 290 -5.29 -15.59 3.83
N LEU A 291 -5.54 -15.03 2.64
CA LEU A 291 -6.27 -13.77 2.50
C LEU A 291 -7.67 -13.84 3.13
N SER A 292 -8.41 -14.93 2.96
CA SER A 292 -9.73 -15.13 3.58
C SER A 292 -9.71 -15.08 5.12
N HIS A 293 -8.60 -15.49 5.74
CA HIS A 293 -8.42 -15.41 7.18
C HIS A 293 -7.94 -14.01 7.62
N LEU A 294 -7.17 -13.30 6.78
CA LEU A 294 -6.84 -11.89 7.00
C LEU A 294 -8.08 -10.98 6.90
N TYR A 295 -9.05 -11.29 6.04
CA TYR A 295 -10.34 -10.59 6.02
C TYR A 295 -11.09 -10.77 7.35
N ARG A 296 -11.19 -11.99 7.89
CA ARG A 296 -11.82 -12.24 9.21
C ARG A 296 -11.10 -11.54 10.36
N LEU A 297 -9.77 -11.51 10.35
CA LEU A 297 -8.98 -10.77 11.35
C LEU A 297 -9.15 -9.26 11.22
N TYR A 298 -9.27 -8.74 10.00
CA TYR A 298 -9.48 -7.32 9.76
C TYR A 298 -10.87 -6.87 10.20
N ASP A 299 -11.91 -7.63 9.87
CA ASP A 299 -13.29 -7.36 10.31
C ASP A 299 -13.40 -7.31 11.85
N LYS A 300 -12.63 -8.16 12.55
CA LYS A 300 -12.65 -8.26 14.01
C LYS A 300 -11.75 -7.27 14.76
N HIS A 301 -10.58 -6.92 14.22
CA HIS A 301 -9.55 -6.14 14.91
C HIS A 301 -9.15 -4.85 14.19
N GLY A 302 -9.74 -4.57 13.04
CA GLY A 302 -9.48 -3.38 12.23
C GLY A 302 -8.00 -3.18 11.92
N GLU A 303 -7.56 -1.93 12.08
CA GLU A 303 -6.19 -1.49 11.83
C GLU A 303 -5.13 -2.29 12.59
N VAL A 304 -5.43 -2.74 13.81
CA VAL A 304 -4.45 -3.42 14.68
C VAL A 304 -3.99 -4.76 14.09
N ALA A 305 -4.88 -5.46 13.37
CA ALA A 305 -4.48 -6.64 12.61
C ALA A 305 -3.71 -6.27 11.33
N VAL A 306 -4.15 -5.24 10.61
CA VAL A 306 -3.49 -4.79 9.37
C VAL A 306 -2.05 -4.34 9.59
N ARG A 307 -1.76 -3.66 10.72
CA ARG A 307 -0.39 -3.35 11.17
C ARG A 307 0.52 -4.59 11.29
N ALA A 308 -0.03 -5.77 11.56
CA ALA A 308 0.72 -7.03 11.72
C ALA A 308 0.86 -7.85 10.42
N TYR A 309 0.15 -7.50 9.34
CA TYR A 309 0.18 -8.25 8.08
C TYR A 309 1.48 -8.21 7.25
N PRO A 310 2.47 -7.29 7.45
CA PRO A 310 3.74 -7.35 6.70
C PRO A 310 4.51 -8.67 6.82
N GLN A 311 4.29 -9.44 7.90
CA GLN A 311 4.86 -10.78 8.09
C GLN A 311 4.43 -11.82 7.03
N PHE A 312 3.36 -11.55 6.28
CA PHE A 312 2.82 -12.41 5.23
C PHE A 312 3.24 -11.98 3.81
N TYR A 313 4.05 -10.92 3.68
CA TYR A 313 4.68 -10.53 2.42
C TYR A 313 5.82 -11.51 2.09
N PRO A 314 5.99 -11.99 0.83
CA PRO A 314 5.31 -11.55 -0.39
C PRO A 314 4.04 -12.33 -0.77
N THR A 315 3.62 -13.35 0.00
CA THR A 315 2.44 -14.17 -0.32
C THR A 315 1.14 -13.37 -0.33
N ILE A 316 1.07 -12.31 0.47
CA ILE A 316 0.03 -11.28 0.41
C ILE A 316 0.69 -9.96 0.01
N LEU A 317 0.20 -9.35 -1.07
CA LEU A 317 0.74 -8.13 -1.66
C LEU A 317 0.04 -6.88 -1.09
N PRO A 318 0.67 -5.69 -1.17
CA PRO A 318 0.02 -4.45 -0.75
C PRO A 318 -1.29 -4.16 -1.47
N SER A 319 -1.42 -4.61 -2.72
CA SER A 319 -2.63 -4.47 -3.52
C SER A 319 -3.81 -5.30 -2.97
N ASP A 320 -3.55 -6.48 -2.39
CA ASP A 320 -4.58 -7.28 -1.71
C ASP A 320 -5.06 -6.59 -0.42
N ILE A 321 -4.14 -5.98 0.33
CA ILE A 321 -4.48 -5.23 1.55
C ILE A 321 -5.27 -3.96 1.20
N MET A 322 -4.92 -3.28 0.11
CA MET A 322 -5.64 -2.11 -0.41
C MET A 322 -7.06 -2.44 -0.92
N ALA A 323 -7.29 -3.67 -1.40
CA ALA A 323 -8.63 -4.17 -1.76
C ALA A 323 -9.48 -4.59 -0.54
N MET A 324 -8.86 -4.79 0.63
CA MET A 324 -9.49 -5.24 1.87
C MET A 324 -9.76 -4.09 2.86
N ALA A 325 -8.76 -3.24 3.09
CA ALA A 325 -8.73 -2.28 4.18
C ALA A 325 -9.37 -0.93 3.81
N LEU A 326 -9.70 -0.13 4.82
CA LEU A 326 -9.95 1.30 4.62
C LEU A 326 -8.62 2.00 4.24
N PRO A 327 -8.65 3.07 3.41
CA PRO A 327 -7.44 3.79 3.02
C PRO A 327 -6.59 4.28 4.20
N SER A 328 -7.22 4.76 5.27
CA SER A 328 -6.55 5.09 6.54
C SER A 328 -5.71 3.92 7.07
N HIS A 329 -6.32 2.74 7.19
CA HIS A 329 -5.68 1.54 7.72
C HIS A 329 -4.59 0.96 6.79
N TYR A 330 -4.55 1.34 5.51
CA TYR A 330 -3.52 0.90 4.58
C TYR A 330 -2.15 1.55 4.85
N LEU A 331 -2.11 2.80 5.29
CA LEU A 331 -0.84 3.51 5.59
C LEU A 331 -0.02 2.85 6.71
N PRO A 332 -0.59 2.48 7.88
CA PRO A 332 0.13 1.72 8.91
C PRO A 332 0.71 0.40 8.43
N TYR A 333 0.04 -0.30 7.50
CA TYR A 333 0.59 -1.50 6.88
C TYR A 333 1.76 -1.18 5.95
N LEU A 334 1.63 -0.16 5.09
CA LEU A 334 2.67 0.24 4.14
C LEU A 334 3.92 0.73 4.85
N ASP A 335 3.78 1.58 5.88
CA ASP A 335 4.90 2.06 6.68
C ASP A 335 5.57 0.91 7.45
N ASN A 336 4.82 0.05 8.15
CA ASN A 336 5.39 -1.13 8.81
C ASN A 336 6.10 -2.07 7.82
N LEU A 337 5.55 -2.27 6.61
CA LEU A 337 6.14 -3.09 5.56
C LEU A 337 7.48 -2.50 5.07
N VAL A 338 7.56 -1.19 4.86
CA VAL A 338 8.81 -0.51 4.50
C VAL A 338 9.79 -0.54 5.67
N GLN A 339 9.35 -0.23 6.89
CA GLN A 339 10.21 -0.22 8.08
C GLN A 339 10.77 -1.61 8.44
N SER A 340 10.10 -2.70 8.04
CA SER A 340 10.61 -4.07 8.18
C SER A 340 11.91 -4.35 7.39
N ARG A 341 12.29 -3.49 6.45
CA ARG A 341 13.58 -3.55 5.74
C ARG A 341 14.65 -2.73 6.45
N ALA A 342 15.91 -3.16 6.29
CA ALA A 342 17.08 -2.37 6.62
C ALA A 342 17.05 -1.02 5.88
N GLU A 343 17.48 0.05 6.54
CA GLU A 343 17.28 1.43 6.11
C GLU A 343 17.76 1.71 4.67
N GLN A 344 18.93 1.18 4.32
CA GLN A 344 19.56 1.31 3.00
C GLN A 344 18.75 0.67 1.87
N GLN A 345 17.84 -0.26 2.21
CA GLN A 345 16.96 -0.97 1.25
C GLN A 345 15.55 -0.37 1.18
N ARG A 346 15.18 0.56 2.08
CA ARG A 346 13.79 1.05 2.17
C ARG A 346 13.33 1.79 0.92
N LEU A 347 14.19 2.62 0.33
CA LEU A 347 13.87 3.38 -0.88
C LEU A 347 13.65 2.47 -2.10
N SER A 348 14.59 1.55 -2.37
CA SER A 348 14.50 0.62 -3.50
C SER A 348 13.37 -0.40 -3.32
N PHE A 349 13.13 -0.85 -2.09
CA PHE A 349 12.00 -1.71 -1.78
C PHE A 349 10.65 -0.99 -1.98
N LEU A 350 10.47 0.24 -1.48
CA LEU A 350 9.26 1.02 -1.72
C LEU A 350 9.03 1.25 -3.23
N GLY A 351 10.09 1.55 -3.99
CA GLY A 351 10.05 1.64 -5.45
C GLY A 351 9.54 0.35 -6.12
N SER A 352 9.91 -0.83 -5.61
CA SER A 352 9.43 -2.12 -6.12
C SER A 352 7.94 -2.41 -5.84
N LEU A 353 7.33 -1.73 -4.86
CA LEU A 353 5.90 -1.88 -4.54
C LEU A 353 4.98 -0.98 -5.40
N LEU A 354 5.54 0.04 -6.06
CA LEU A 354 4.81 1.04 -6.83
C LEU A 354 4.57 0.58 -8.27
N GLN A 355 3.63 -0.36 -8.43
CA GLN A 355 3.18 -0.86 -9.73
C GLN A 355 1.65 -0.75 -9.87
N PRO A 356 1.11 0.15 -10.72
CA PRO A 356 1.82 1.15 -11.54
C PRO A 356 2.43 2.30 -10.72
N GLU A 357 3.31 3.08 -11.34
CA GLU A 357 3.95 4.26 -10.74
C GLU A 357 2.96 5.35 -10.27
N THR A 358 1.76 5.43 -10.84
CA THR A 358 0.72 6.41 -10.46
C THR A 358 0.27 6.27 -9.01
N LEU A 359 0.46 5.10 -8.39
CA LEU A 359 0.24 4.88 -6.96
C LEU A 359 1.12 5.78 -6.08
N ARG A 360 2.24 6.31 -6.61
CA ARG A 360 3.15 7.20 -5.87
C ARG A 360 2.41 8.47 -5.45
N GLN A 361 1.56 9.01 -6.33
CA GLN A 361 0.75 10.19 -6.02
C GLN A 361 -0.38 9.83 -5.05
N ASP A 362 -1.10 8.74 -5.28
CA ASP A 362 -2.21 8.30 -4.42
C ASP A 362 -1.75 8.06 -2.97
N TRP A 363 -0.59 7.40 -2.78
CA TRP A 363 -0.04 7.12 -1.46
C TRP A 363 0.54 8.37 -0.79
N LEU A 364 1.08 9.31 -1.58
CA LEU A 364 1.56 10.60 -1.08
C LEU A 364 0.40 11.49 -0.62
N GLU A 365 -0.66 11.61 -1.42
CA GLU A 365 -1.87 12.38 -1.06
C GLU A 365 -2.55 11.81 0.19
N LEU A 366 -2.64 10.47 0.30
CA LEU A 366 -3.15 9.78 1.47
C LEU A 366 -2.28 10.03 2.71
N ALA A 367 -0.95 9.94 2.60
CA ALA A 367 -0.01 10.19 3.69
C ALA A 367 0.14 11.68 4.08
N LEU A 368 -0.21 12.60 3.17
CA LEU A 368 -0.34 14.04 3.44
C LEU A 368 -1.70 14.42 4.05
N SER A 369 -2.64 13.48 4.12
CA SER A 369 -4.01 13.70 4.64
C SER A 369 -4.29 12.98 5.96
N HIS A 370 -3.58 11.90 6.26
CA HIS A 370 -3.76 11.09 7.47
C HIS A 370 -2.63 11.32 8.47
N ASP A 371 -2.97 11.51 9.74
CA ASP A 371 -2.04 11.88 10.83
C ASP A 371 -1.13 13.07 10.48
N ALA A 372 -1.68 14.03 9.71
CA ALA A 372 -1.07 15.30 9.37
C ALA A 372 -1.32 16.35 10.48
N PRO A 373 -0.44 17.37 10.63
CA PRO A 373 -0.71 18.54 11.47
C PRO A 373 -1.98 19.29 11.04
N GLN A 374 -2.54 20.15 11.90
CA GLN A 374 -3.67 20.97 11.48
C GLN A 374 -3.23 21.93 10.37
N ARG A 375 -4.09 22.14 9.37
CA ARG A 375 -3.75 22.97 8.20
C ARG A 375 -3.47 24.42 8.60
N GLU A 376 -4.12 24.91 9.65
CA GLU A 376 -3.88 26.24 10.23
C GLU A 376 -2.54 26.35 10.99
N ASP A 377 -1.93 25.24 11.40
CA ASP A 377 -0.58 25.24 11.99
C ASP A 377 0.50 25.40 10.91
N THR A 378 0.28 24.82 9.72
CA THR A 378 1.30 24.76 8.65
C THR A 378 1.20 25.86 7.61
N LEU A 379 -0.02 26.31 7.28
CA LEU A 379 -0.30 27.26 6.19
C LEU A 379 -0.88 28.58 6.71
N ALA A 380 -0.32 29.69 6.22
CA ALA A 380 -0.90 31.01 6.36
C ALA A 380 -2.14 31.18 5.45
N PRO A 381 -3.02 32.17 5.70
CA PRO A 381 -4.25 32.36 4.90
C PRO A 381 -4.04 32.61 3.40
N ASP A 382 -2.84 33.03 3.00
CA ASP A 382 -2.41 33.24 1.60
C ASP A 382 -1.80 31.99 0.94
N GLY A 383 -1.71 30.87 1.66
CA GLY A 383 -1.12 29.62 1.20
C GLY A 383 0.41 29.54 1.29
N GLN A 384 1.04 30.40 2.10
CA GLN A 384 2.48 30.37 2.37
C GLN A 384 2.81 29.61 3.67
N PRO A 385 4.10 29.26 3.92
CA PRO A 385 4.52 28.71 5.21
C PRO A 385 4.26 29.66 6.37
N ARG A 386 3.72 29.14 7.49
CA ARG A 386 3.77 29.85 8.78
C ARG A 386 5.17 29.75 9.39
N TRP A 387 5.51 30.72 10.23
CA TRP A 387 6.74 30.73 11.03
C TRP A 387 6.99 29.37 11.69
N ARG A 388 8.18 28.77 11.44
CA ARG A 388 8.62 27.49 12.01
C ARG A 388 7.72 26.27 11.78
N SER A 389 6.81 26.33 10.81
CA SER A 389 5.88 25.23 10.50
C SER A 389 6.53 23.95 9.95
N HIS A 390 7.81 23.99 9.54
CA HIS A 390 8.55 22.80 9.12
C HIS A 390 8.95 21.88 10.30
N PHE A 391 8.89 22.36 11.55
CA PHE A 391 9.17 21.56 12.74
C PHE A 391 8.00 20.65 13.17
N PHE A 392 6.79 20.81 12.62
CA PHE A 392 5.66 19.94 12.97
C PHE A 392 5.90 18.49 12.54
N SER A 393 5.65 17.55 13.45
CA SER A 393 5.76 16.12 13.18
C SER A 393 4.59 15.60 12.34
N TRP A 394 4.91 14.99 11.21
CA TRP A 394 3.95 14.28 10.35
C TRP A 394 3.94 12.79 10.73
N GLY A 395 2.77 12.19 10.95
CA GLY A 395 2.66 10.79 11.39
C GLY A 395 3.39 9.82 10.48
N TYR A 396 3.28 10.01 9.17
CA TYR A 396 3.97 9.23 8.13
C TYR A 396 5.23 9.92 7.56
N GLY A 397 5.84 10.86 8.31
CA GLY A 397 6.95 11.70 7.82
C GLY A 397 8.14 10.95 7.20
N ARG A 398 8.45 9.74 7.67
CA ARG A 398 9.48 8.87 7.08
C ARG A 398 9.05 8.31 5.73
N LEU A 399 7.82 7.84 5.62
CA LEU A 399 7.24 7.33 4.37
C LEU A 399 7.06 8.46 3.34
N LEU A 400 6.63 9.64 3.78
CA LEU A 400 6.56 10.87 2.95
C LEU A 400 7.93 11.21 2.34
N SER A 401 8.99 11.23 3.16
CA SER A 401 10.36 11.46 2.67
C SER A 401 10.80 10.41 1.65
N LEU A 402 10.51 9.12 1.90
CA LEU A 402 10.85 8.05 0.95
C LEU A 402 10.07 8.15 -0.36
N LEU A 403 8.76 8.42 -0.32
CA LEU A 403 7.91 8.60 -1.51
C LEU A 403 8.39 9.76 -2.40
N ILE A 404 8.88 10.83 -1.78
CA ILE A 404 9.38 12.02 -2.47
C ILE A 404 10.80 11.83 -3.05
N ARG A 405 11.66 11.06 -2.38
CA ARG A 405 13.04 10.78 -2.81
C ARG A 405 13.16 9.69 -3.88
N LEU A 406 12.05 9.08 -4.30
CA LEU A 406 12.04 8.11 -5.41
C LEU A 406 12.35 8.79 -6.76
N PRO A 407 12.99 8.08 -7.70
CA PRO A 407 13.05 8.54 -9.09
C PRO A 407 11.62 8.70 -9.63
N ALA A 408 11.38 9.82 -10.30
CA ALA A 408 10.10 10.19 -10.91
C ALA A 408 10.37 11.22 -12.02
N ASP A 409 9.48 11.30 -13.00
CA ASP A 409 9.57 12.26 -14.10
C ASP A 409 9.29 13.71 -13.66
N LEU A 410 9.52 14.67 -14.55
CA LEU A 410 9.39 16.10 -14.27
C LEU A 410 7.95 16.51 -13.90
N ALA A 411 6.94 15.96 -14.57
CA ALA A 411 5.54 16.28 -14.32
C ALA A 411 5.04 15.63 -13.01
N SER A 412 5.47 14.39 -12.72
CA SER A 412 5.25 13.79 -11.40
C SER A 412 5.86 14.63 -10.29
N LYS A 413 7.13 15.04 -10.40
CA LYS A 413 7.78 15.91 -9.39
C LYS A 413 7.07 17.26 -9.23
N GLN A 414 6.57 17.85 -10.31
CA GLN A 414 5.75 19.07 -10.26
C GLN A 414 4.41 18.86 -9.54
N LYS A 415 3.67 17.77 -9.80
CA LYS A 415 2.44 17.44 -9.05
C LYS A 415 2.76 17.19 -7.57
N MET A 416 3.83 16.46 -7.27
CA MET A 416 4.28 16.19 -5.90
C MET A 416 4.64 17.48 -5.15
N LEU A 417 5.28 18.45 -5.82
CA LEU A 417 5.62 19.76 -5.23
C LEU A 417 4.35 20.51 -4.81
N GLU A 418 3.35 20.60 -5.70
CA GLU A 418 2.11 21.32 -5.40
C GLU A 418 1.29 20.60 -4.31
N MET A 419 1.27 19.26 -4.27
CA MET A 419 0.65 18.52 -3.15
C MET A 419 1.36 18.80 -1.81
N CYS A 420 2.70 18.84 -1.79
CA CYS A 420 3.44 19.21 -0.58
C CYS A 420 3.11 20.65 -0.14
N ARG A 421 2.97 21.57 -1.09
CA ARG A 421 2.60 22.97 -0.83
C ARG A 421 1.19 23.10 -0.28
N THR A 422 0.18 22.51 -0.93
CA THR A 422 -1.23 22.68 -0.56
C THR A 422 -1.58 22.03 0.78
N HIS A 423 -0.83 21.02 1.21
CA HIS A 423 -0.93 20.41 2.54
C HIS A 423 0.01 21.04 3.60
N GLY A 424 1.00 21.85 3.19
CA GLY A 424 1.96 22.49 4.09
C GLY A 424 3.10 21.58 4.56
N TYR A 425 3.45 20.54 3.79
CA TYR A 425 4.59 19.66 4.07
C TYR A 425 5.90 20.29 3.56
N TRP A 426 6.39 21.29 4.29
CA TRP A 426 7.46 22.16 3.82
C TRP A 426 8.80 21.47 3.56
N MET A 427 9.16 20.43 4.33
CA MET A 427 10.39 19.66 4.07
C MET A 427 10.34 18.92 2.72
N GLY A 428 9.17 18.38 2.35
CA GLY A 428 8.95 17.78 1.03
C GLY A 428 8.94 18.83 -0.10
N TYR A 429 8.31 19.98 0.15
CA TYR A 429 8.29 21.10 -0.79
C TYR A 429 9.71 21.63 -1.10
N LEU A 430 10.52 21.89 -0.06
CA LEU A 430 11.90 22.39 -0.22
C LEU A 430 12.80 21.39 -0.98
N TYR A 431 12.73 20.10 -0.63
CA TYR A 431 13.44 19.06 -1.38
C TYR A 431 13.04 19.03 -2.86
N LEU A 432 11.74 19.13 -3.17
CA LEU A 432 11.27 19.16 -4.55
C LEU A 432 11.61 20.46 -5.28
N CYS A 433 11.67 21.62 -4.60
CA CYS A 433 12.22 22.85 -5.17
C CYS A 433 13.70 22.70 -5.55
N ARG A 434 14.52 22.03 -4.72
CA ARG A 434 15.92 21.72 -5.03
C ARG A 434 16.04 20.81 -6.24
N GLU A 435 15.28 19.71 -6.29
CA GLU A 435 15.25 18.77 -7.42
C GLU A 435 14.77 19.41 -8.73
N LEU A 436 13.81 20.33 -8.66
CA LEU A 436 13.25 21.06 -9.80
C LEU A 436 14.02 22.36 -10.15
N GLN A 437 15.11 22.67 -9.44
CA GLN A 437 15.88 23.92 -9.56
C GLN A 437 15.05 25.21 -9.35
N ARG A 438 13.92 25.13 -8.63
CA ARG A 438 13.03 26.27 -8.27
C ARG A 438 13.57 27.02 -7.05
N ARG A 439 14.84 27.40 -7.11
CA ARG A 439 15.62 27.93 -5.97
C ARG A 439 15.09 29.26 -5.39
N PRO A 440 14.60 30.24 -6.19
CA PRO A 440 13.99 31.45 -5.65
C PRO A 440 12.73 31.20 -4.80
N GLU A 441 11.95 30.16 -5.14
CA GLU A 441 10.77 29.78 -4.36
C GLU A 441 11.15 29.10 -3.05
N ALA A 442 12.20 28.25 -3.07
CA ALA A 442 12.78 27.71 -1.84
C ALA A 442 13.26 28.81 -0.90
N PHE A 443 13.96 29.84 -1.40
CA PHE A 443 14.38 30.99 -0.59
C PHE A 443 13.16 31.76 -0.02
N SER A 444 12.11 31.97 -0.83
CA SER A 444 10.88 32.65 -0.37
C SER A 444 10.14 31.86 0.71
N ALA A 445 10.16 30.52 0.66
CA ALA A 445 9.61 29.67 1.70
C ALA A 445 10.51 29.64 2.95
N ILE A 446 11.83 29.46 2.79
CA ILE A 446 12.81 29.45 3.89
C ILE A 446 12.73 30.74 4.71
N CYS A 447 12.72 31.93 4.07
CA CYS A 447 12.59 33.21 4.77
C CYS A 447 11.32 33.35 5.62
N ARG A 448 10.21 32.67 5.27
CA ARG A 448 8.98 32.65 6.10
C ARG A 448 9.03 31.60 7.22
N LEU A 449 9.80 30.53 7.05
CA LEU A 449 10.01 29.51 8.08
C LEU A 449 10.93 30.00 9.22
N ASP A 450 11.73 31.04 8.99
CA ASP A 450 12.66 31.66 9.96
C ASP A 450 13.67 30.67 10.56
N ASP A 451 14.31 29.90 9.66
CA ASP A 451 15.34 28.93 10.00
C ASP A 451 16.50 28.92 8.98
N MET A 452 17.63 29.50 9.38
CA MET A 452 18.88 29.53 8.62
C MET A 452 19.48 28.14 8.40
N THR A 453 19.17 27.13 9.22
CA THR A 453 19.75 25.79 9.07
C THR A 453 19.29 25.09 7.78
N LEU A 454 18.15 25.52 7.21
CA LEU A 454 17.67 25.10 5.88
C LEU A 454 18.58 25.56 4.72
N LEU A 455 19.52 26.47 4.98
CA LEU A 455 20.55 26.95 4.05
C LEU A 455 21.92 26.29 4.30
N GLU A 456 21.99 25.24 5.13
CA GLU A 456 23.23 24.63 5.61
C GLU A 456 23.24 23.09 5.43
N GLY A 457 24.43 22.50 5.33
CA GLY A 457 24.62 21.04 5.16
C GLY A 457 24.30 20.50 3.75
N ASP A 458 24.60 19.22 3.54
CA ASP A 458 24.50 18.57 2.21
C ASP A 458 23.06 18.41 1.70
N ASP A 459 22.08 18.34 2.60
CA ASP A 459 20.63 18.28 2.29
C ASP A 459 19.97 19.68 2.21
N GLY A 460 20.63 20.73 2.71
CA GLY A 460 20.13 22.11 2.69
C GLY A 460 20.14 22.78 1.32
N ILE A 461 19.63 24.00 1.24
CA ILE A 461 19.54 24.80 0.00
C ILE A 461 20.52 25.98 0.08
N VAL A 462 21.81 25.64 0.22
CA VAL A 462 22.92 26.61 0.27
C VAL A 462 22.92 27.49 -0.99
N PRO A 463 22.92 28.84 -0.90
CA PRO A 463 22.98 29.72 -2.07
C PRO A 463 24.37 29.68 -2.76
N GLN A 464 24.37 29.54 -4.09
CA GLN A 464 25.55 29.18 -4.89
C GLN A 464 26.24 30.36 -5.58
N SER A 465 25.50 31.42 -5.94
CA SER A 465 26.05 32.65 -6.52
C SER A 465 25.76 33.88 -5.65
N LEU A 466 26.49 34.98 -5.88
CA LEU A 466 26.23 36.25 -5.22
C LEU A 466 24.80 36.74 -5.49
N ASP A 467 24.26 36.48 -6.68
CA ASP A 467 22.90 36.84 -7.08
C ASP A 467 21.85 36.12 -6.23
N GLU A 468 22.07 34.83 -5.90
CA GLU A 468 21.18 34.09 -5.00
C GLU A 468 21.21 34.63 -3.57
N TRP A 469 22.40 35.04 -3.07
CA TRP A 469 22.51 35.72 -1.77
C TRP A 469 21.81 37.10 -1.79
N VAL A 470 21.89 37.85 -2.89
CA VAL A 470 21.18 39.12 -3.08
C VAL A 470 19.65 38.92 -3.10
N VAL A 471 19.15 37.90 -3.80
CA VAL A 471 17.72 37.53 -3.80
C VAL A 471 17.26 37.12 -2.39
N LEU A 472 18.03 36.29 -1.69
CA LEU A 472 17.72 35.88 -0.31
C LEU A 472 17.68 37.09 0.64
N LEU A 473 18.60 38.04 0.50
CA LEU A 473 18.62 39.28 1.28
C LEU A 473 17.38 40.14 1.01
N GLN A 474 17.04 40.39 -0.26
CA GLN A 474 15.85 41.15 -0.64
C GLN A 474 14.55 40.53 -0.08
N LEU A 475 14.44 39.20 -0.12
CA LEU A 475 13.31 38.47 0.47
C LEU A 475 13.27 38.62 2.01
N SER A 476 14.41 38.51 2.69
CA SER A 476 14.49 38.70 4.15
C SER A 476 14.12 40.12 4.58
N GLN A 477 14.50 41.14 3.79
CA GLN A 477 14.17 42.55 4.03
C GLN A 477 12.67 42.82 3.82
N GLN A 478 12.07 42.27 2.75
CA GLN A 478 10.63 42.35 2.49
C GLN A 478 9.82 41.77 3.66
N ILE A 479 10.14 40.55 4.09
CA ILE A 479 9.45 39.85 5.19
C ILE A 479 9.67 40.57 6.53
N SER A 480 10.87 41.13 6.77
CA SER A 480 11.14 41.95 7.97
C SER A 480 10.41 43.31 7.97
N SER A 481 9.89 43.76 6.82
CA SER A 481 9.14 45.02 6.70
C SER A 481 7.62 44.86 6.75
N SER A 482 7.13 43.62 6.63
CA SER A 482 5.74 43.24 6.83
C SER A 482 5.57 42.64 8.23
N ASP A 483 4.99 43.39 9.17
CA ASP A 483 4.73 42.97 10.55
C ASP A 483 3.66 41.85 10.65
N GLU A 484 3.98 40.65 10.17
CA GLU A 484 3.27 39.39 10.43
C GLU A 484 4.04 38.47 11.39
N ALA A 485 4.99 39.00 12.16
CA ALA A 485 5.60 38.28 13.28
C ALA A 485 4.61 38.20 14.46
N PRO A 486 4.01 37.04 14.77
CA PRO A 486 3.15 36.93 15.95
C PRO A 486 3.98 37.13 17.22
N ALA A 487 3.38 37.77 18.24
CA ALA A 487 4.04 37.97 19.53
C ALA A 487 4.50 36.62 20.13
N ALA A 488 5.70 36.60 20.72
CA ALA A 488 6.38 35.40 21.19
C ALA A 488 5.80 34.83 22.50
N SER A 489 4.50 34.52 22.52
CA SER A 489 3.73 34.13 23.70
C SER A 489 2.81 32.91 23.46
N ALA A 490 3.21 31.99 22.57
CA ALA A 490 2.49 30.74 22.30
C ALA A 490 3.45 29.61 21.87
N LEU A 491 4.27 29.12 22.79
CA LEU A 491 4.95 27.83 22.63
C LEU A 491 4.00 26.70 23.03
N PRO A 492 3.78 25.67 22.20
CA PRO A 492 3.04 24.48 22.62
C PRO A 492 3.89 23.67 23.61
N SER A 493 3.45 23.59 24.86
CA SER A 493 4.12 22.82 25.91
C SER A 493 3.94 21.31 25.69
N SER A 494 5.05 20.58 25.52
CA SER A 494 5.06 19.12 25.33
C SER A 494 4.41 18.37 26.51
N PRO A 495 3.40 17.52 26.29
CA PRO A 495 2.74 16.78 27.37
C PRO A 495 3.44 15.43 27.66
N ASN A 496 4.31 15.39 28.68
CA ASN A 496 4.45 14.32 29.71
C ASN A 496 5.84 14.34 30.37
N GLY A 497 5.88 14.23 31.71
CA GLY A 497 7.11 14.15 32.50
C GLY A 497 6.95 14.68 33.94
N SER A 498 6.20 13.97 34.78
CA SER A 498 5.89 14.39 36.17
C SER A 498 6.79 13.71 37.22
N CYS A 499 6.66 14.17 38.48
CA CYS A 499 7.31 13.76 39.74
C CYS A 499 8.69 14.44 39.99
N SER A 500 8.81 15.40 40.92
CA SER A 500 8.78 15.32 42.42
C SER A 500 10.02 14.57 42.97
N ASP A 501 10.75 15.05 43.99
CA ASP A 501 10.25 15.66 45.25
C ASP A 501 11.27 16.65 45.89
N ASP A 502 10.93 17.23 47.05
CA ASP A 502 11.61 18.34 47.75
C ASP A 502 13.01 18.06 48.35
N THR A 503 13.84 19.11 48.55
CA THR A 503 14.23 19.61 49.91
C THR A 503 15.15 20.85 49.95
N ASN A 504 14.80 21.80 50.82
CA ASN A 504 15.63 22.71 51.62
C ASN A 504 16.86 23.41 51.00
N GLY A 505 16.68 24.71 50.73
CA GLY A 505 17.71 25.64 50.30
C GLY A 505 18.69 26.17 51.36
N THR A 506 19.42 27.20 50.94
CA THR A 506 20.03 28.25 51.77
C THR A 506 20.16 29.50 50.90
N SER A 507 19.92 30.67 51.48
CA SER A 507 20.05 31.95 50.79
C SER A 507 21.51 32.41 50.73
N ASP A 508 21.99 32.85 49.56
CA ASP A 508 22.91 34.00 49.53
C ASP A 508 22.88 34.79 48.21
N SER A 509 23.43 35.99 48.26
CA SER A 509 23.12 37.11 47.35
C SER A 509 24.06 37.20 46.13
N SER A 510 23.52 37.18 44.91
CA SER A 510 24.19 37.69 43.70
C SER A 510 23.19 37.91 42.54
N PRO A 511 23.43 38.88 41.63
CA PRO A 511 22.49 39.23 40.57
C PRO A 511 22.65 38.40 39.28
N ASP A 512 21.50 38.15 38.64
CA ASP A 512 21.29 37.94 37.20
C ASP A 512 22.37 37.21 36.38
N LEU A 513 22.42 35.88 36.56
CA LEU A 513 22.86 34.95 35.51
C LEU A 513 21.67 34.12 35.01
N SER A 514 20.72 34.79 34.37
CA SER A 514 19.68 34.13 33.57
C SER A 514 20.30 33.60 32.27
N ASP A 515 20.90 32.41 32.32
CA ASP A 515 21.54 31.74 31.17
C ASP A 515 20.50 31.17 30.19
N GLY A 516 19.68 32.06 29.65
CA GLY A 516 18.81 31.82 28.50
C GLY A 516 19.61 32.02 27.22
N SER A 517 20.47 31.04 26.89
CA SER A 517 21.21 30.97 25.62
C SER A 517 20.25 31.03 24.43
N THR A 518 19.98 32.22 23.93
CA THR A 518 18.93 32.47 22.93
C THR A 518 19.46 32.30 21.51
N ASP A 519 18.77 31.47 20.71
CA ASP A 519 19.10 31.08 19.33
C ASP A 519 18.94 32.20 18.27
N TRP A 520 19.58 33.35 18.50
CA TRP A 520 19.62 34.45 17.53
C TRP A 520 20.36 34.08 16.24
N SER A 521 21.21 33.06 16.25
CA SER A 521 21.93 32.53 15.07
C SER A 521 21.07 31.68 14.14
N ILE A 522 19.90 31.19 14.58
CA ILE A 522 19.03 30.33 13.77
C ILE A 522 18.04 31.17 12.93
N ARG A 523 17.76 32.42 13.31
CA ARG A 523 16.77 33.27 12.62
C ARG A 523 17.30 33.87 11.32
N ILE A 524 16.42 34.10 10.36
CA ILE A 524 16.73 34.70 9.05
C ILE A 524 16.55 36.21 9.13
N SER A 525 17.53 36.89 9.73
CA SER A 525 17.66 38.35 9.63
C SER A 525 18.55 38.73 8.44
N PRO A 526 18.37 39.92 7.82
CA PRO A 526 19.30 40.43 6.81
C PRO A 526 20.75 40.44 7.32
N GLU A 527 20.96 40.76 8.59
CA GLU A 527 22.26 40.73 9.27
C GLU A 527 22.89 39.32 9.31
N ASN A 528 22.13 38.29 9.68
CA ASN A 528 22.60 36.90 9.70
C ASN A 528 22.92 36.39 8.28
N VAL A 529 22.12 36.77 7.28
CA VAL A 529 22.36 36.42 5.87
C VAL A 529 23.62 37.14 5.34
N ILE A 530 23.83 38.42 5.68
CA ILE A 530 25.09 39.14 5.38
C ILE A 530 26.28 38.43 6.04
N LEU A 531 26.19 38.04 7.31
CA LEU A 531 27.26 37.32 8.01
C LEU A 531 27.59 35.97 7.37
N ARG A 532 26.60 35.20 6.90
CA ARG A 532 26.83 33.96 6.13
C ARG A 532 27.46 34.25 4.76
N LEU A 533 26.99 35.26 4.03
CA LEU A 533 27.62 35.70 2.77
C LEU A 533 29.10 36.09 2.95
N MET A 534 29.43 36.80 4.04
CA MET A 534 30.81 37.14 4.41
C MET A 534 31.68 35.92 4.71
N GLN A 535 31.11 34.87 5.32
CA GLN A 535 31.81 33.60 5.59
C GLN A 535 32.10 32.82 4.31
N VAL A 536 31.20 32.86 3.31
CA VAL A 536 31.36 32.11 2.05
C VAL A 536 32.28 32.81 1.05
N PHE A 537 32.15 34.13 0.87
CA PHE A 537 32.89 34.87 -0.18
C PHE A 537 34.08 35.69 0.32
N GLY A 538 34.24 35.84 1.64
CA GLY A 538 35.18 36.75 2.29
C GLY A 538 34.57 38.16 2.47
N PRO A 539 34.77 38.83 3.62
CA PRO A 539 34.04 40.05 3.98
C PRO A 539 34.28 41.21 3.01
N ASP A 540 35.51 41.40 2.53
CA ASP A 540 35.84 42.50 1.62
C ASP A 540 35.19 42.33 0.23
N ARG A 541 35.00 41.08 -0.23
CA ARG A 541 34.28 40.77 -1.49
C ARG A 541 32.77 40.88 -1.32
N ALA A 542 32.24 40.36 -0.21
CA ALA A 542 30.82 40.46 0.12
C ALA A 542 30.36 41.92 0.22
N LEU A 543 31.09 42.78 0.94
CA LEU A 543 30.76 44.20 1.08
C LEU A 543 30.77 44.94 -0.26
N THR A 544 31.76 44.68 -1.12
CA THR A 544 31.85 45.28 -2.45
C THR A 544 30.62 44.88 -3.30
N ALA A 545 30.29 43.60 -3.34
CA ALA A 545 29.14 43.10 -4.10
C ALA A 545 27.80 43.67 -3.59
N LEU A 546 27.61 43.80 -2.27
CA LEU A 546 26.39 44.40 -1.70
C LEU A 546 26.26 45.89 -2.05
N GLN A 547 27.37 46.64 -2.07
CA GLN A 547 27.40 48.04 -2.48
C GLN A 547 27.09 48.20 -3.98
N GLU A 548 27.63 47.33 -4.84
CA GLU A 548 27.33 47.29 -6.28
C GLU A 548 25.84 47.01 -6.56
N HIS A 549 25.18 46.22 -5.70
CA HIS A 549 23.74 45.94 -5.76
C HIS A 549 22.87 46.96 -4.99
N GLY A 550 23.46 48.04 -4.47
CA GLY A 550 22.73 49.12 -3.78
C GLY A 550 22.16 48.76 -2.39
N ILE A 551 22.58 47.63 -1.79
CA ILE A 551 22.10 47.16 -0.50
C ILE A 551 22.85 47.91 0.62
N GLN A 552 22.12 48.58 1.51
CA GLN A 552 22.69 49.17 2.72
C GLN A 552 23.04 48.05 3.72
N VAL A 553 24.25 48.13 4.29
CA VAL A 553 24.83 47.10 5.17
C VAL A 553 24.98 47.65 6.58
N ASP A 554 23.87 47.68 7.30
CA ASP A 554 23.85 48.04 8.73
C ASP A 554 24.12 46.79 9.57
N LEU A 555 25.26 46.77 10.25
CA LEU A 555 25.67 45.68 11.16
C LEU A 555 25.68 46.16 12.61
N GLY A 556 25.07 45.38 13.50
CA GLY A 556 25.19 45.55 14.93
C GLY A 556 26.62 45.34 15.42
N SER A 557 26.94 45.88 16.60
CA SER A 557 28.30 45.89 17.16
C SER A 557 28.95 44.49 17.25
N ARG A 558 28.16 43.46 17.58
CA ARG A 558 28.59 42.05 17.59
C ARG A 558 28.99 41.57 16.19
N SER A 559 28.20 41.91 15.19
CA SER A 559 28.35 41.46 13.79
C SER A 559 29.50 42.17 13.08
N THR A 560 29.72 43.45 13.38
CA THR A 560 30.92 44.20 12.97
C THR A 560 32.18 43.54 13.52
N LEU A 561 32.18 43.13 14.80
CA LEU A 561 33.29 42.39 15.41
C LEU A 561 33.50 41.00 14.76
N VAL A 562 32.43 40.30 14.37
CA VAL A 562 32.54 39.05 13.57
C VAL A 562 33.12 39.32 12.19
N CYS A 563 32.72 40.39 11.50
CA CYS A 563 33.27 40.79 10.20
C CYS A 563 34.79 41.06 10.28
N ASP A 564 35.25 41.78 11.31
CA ASP A 564 36.69 42.02 11.50
C ASP A 564 37.47 40.76 11.94
N LEU A 565 36.87 39.86 12.72
CA LEU A 565 37.44 38.54 12.99
C LEU A 565 37.60 37.72 11.70
N LEU A 566 36.59 37.69 10.83
CA LEU A 566 36.65 37.04 9.52
C LEU A 566 37.74 37.67 8.63
N ARG A 567 37.82 39.00 8.58
CA ARG A 567 38.85 39.75 7.84
C ARG A 567 40.27 39.45 8.34
N MET A 568 40.46 39.27 9.66
CA MET A 568 41.74 38.84 10.23
C MET A 568 42.04 37.35 9.96
N ALA A 569 41.04 36.48 10.05
CA ALA A 569 41.18 35.05 9.75
C ALA A 569 41.56 34.83 8.28
N GLU A 570 40.88 35.49 7.34
CA GLU A 570 41.16 35.39 5.91
C GLU A 570 42.58 35.91 5.58
N LYS A 571 43.00 37.05 6.15
CA LYS A 571 44.38 37.56 6.00
C LYS A 571 45.43 36.56 6.50
N ARG A 572 45.18 35.89 7.64
CA ARG A 572 46.06 34.83 8.16
C ARG A 572 46.05 33.59 7.27
N GLN A 573 44.90 33.17 6.76
CA GLN A 573 44.75 32.03 5.86
C GLN A 573 45.48 32.26 4.52
N ARG A 574 45.29 33.43 3.88
CA ARG A 574 46.01 33.83 2.66
C ARG A 574 47.53 33.83 2.89
N ALA A 575 48.00 34.37 4.02
CA ALA A 575 49.42 34.37 4.37
C ALA A 575 49.98 32.95 4.61
N LEU A 576 49.23 32.09 5.31
CA LEU A 576 49.61 30.70 5.54
C LEU A 576 49.71 29.93 4.21
N ILE A 577 48.70 30.05 3.34
CA ILE A 577 48.70 29.45 1.99
C ILE A 577 49.91 29.93 1.18
N GLN A 578 50.19 31.25 1.17
CA GLN A 578 51.38 31.80 0.51
C GLN A 578 52.68 31.15 1.04
N THR A 579 52.87 31.07 2.37
CA THR A 579 54.08 30.43 2.94
C THR A 579 54.17 28.93 2.68
N MET A 580 53.04 28.23 2.49
CA MET A 580 53.02 26.84 2.05
C MET A 580 53.41 26.71 0.59
N LEU A 581 52.82 27.52 -0.30
CA LEU A 581 53.14 27.54 -1.74
C LEU A 581 54.63 27.85 -1.98
N GLU A 582 55.19 28.85 -1.30
CA GLU A 582 56.63 29.13 -1.41
C GLU A 582 57.53 28.06 -0.79
N ARG A 583 57.03 27.20 0.11
CA ARG A 583 57.78 26.03 0.60
C ARG A 583 57.70 24.88 -0.40
N CYS A 584 56.54 24.66 -1.01
CA CYS A 584 56.36 23.69 -2.10
C CYS A 584 57.21 24.06 -3.32
N ASP A 585 57.22 25.32 -3.74
CA ASP A 585 58.05 25.81 -4.86
C ASP A 585 59.54 25.60 -4.57
N ARG A 586 60.07 26.10 -3.44
CA ARG A 586 61.48 25.86 -3.04
C ARG A 586 61.82 24.36 -2.95
N PHE A 587 60.89 23.52 -2.48
CA PHE A 587 61.08 22.07 -2.43
C PHE A 587 61.15 21.46 -3.84
N LEU A 588 60.25 21.83 -4.75
CA LEU A 588 60.24 21.36 -6.14
C LEU A 588 61.53 21.76 -6.88
N TRP A 589 62.00 23.00 -6.72
CA TRP A 589 63.30 23.42 -7.26
C TRP A 589 64.46 22.62 -6.65
N SER A 590 64.41 22.28 -5.35
CA SER A 590 65.42 21.42 -4.70
C SER A 590 65.36 19.93 -5.08
N GLN A 591 64.37 19.51 -5.88
CA GLN A 591 64.25 18.17 -6.48
C GLN A 591 64.63 18.16 -7.97
N GLN A 592 64.92 19.32 -8.57
CA GLN A 592 65.30 19.49 -9.98
C GLN A 592 66.78 19.89 -10.16
N ALA A 593 67.53 20.03 -9.07
CA ALA A 593 68.94 20.39 -9.01
C ALA A 593 69.77 19.29 -8.34
#